data_AF-A0A956BJ59-F1
#
_entry.id   AF-A0A956BJ59-F1
#
_cell.length_a   1.000
_cell.length_b   1.000
_cell.length_c   1.000
_cell.angle_alpha   90.00
_cell.angle_beta   90.00
_cell.angle_gamma   90.00
#
_symmetry.space_group_name_H-M   'P 1'
#
loop_
_entity.id
_entity.type
_entity.pdbx_description
1 polymer ?
#
loop_
_entity_poly.entity_id
_entity_poly.type
_entity_poly.pdbx_seq_one_letter_code
_entity_poly.pdbx_strand_id
1 'polypeptide(L)'
;MFLLTAMTLAHAGPCDAKVASIEGTPREKLTTLYAEVVDCDPRAADSSFKAFVRASGDVDTLVDLSLKAIELEQYQPVWDMLEQLTDREARRKVAERVGGLCQDQVGVLPFLQGGYFAANERAFAMWSQAYDTCSSEALTDWMREKISDPPTRTYDDRYNSLLDAFVGRLGEKALGPLERAAVAASERGGPFTSILEKMLEAVRPPGIGAELSDDRKRMLADAYVRVGTGGVRPEQAAAVADRLYQQGFKDRAASLLKVVYGDRVQADGRLLYGVASVEHCGGEAVVHLTSVYEPSRRWTIQPEIDAPVRAFKKRLKCETSAPWDVHVTRSPVANVAEVAAHGEEIARIYSDRNLVVRVREEKPLELQ
;
A
#
# COMPACT_ATOMS: atom_id res chain seq x y z
N MET A 1 38.41 -61.76 -7.06
CA MET A 1 38.33 -60.28 -7.11
C MET A 1 38.05 -59.89 -8.55
N PHE A 2 36.77 -59.90 -8.94
CA PHE A 2 36.33 -59.52 -10.29
C PHE A 2 35.81 -58.09 -10.22
N LEU A 3 36.48 -57.17 -10.91
CA LEU A 3 35.91 -55.87 -11.25
C LEU A 3 34.75 -56.12 -12.23
N LEU A 4 33.52 -55.93 -11.77
CA LEU A 4 32.39 -55.65 -12.65
C LEU A 4 32.39 -54.15 -12.94
N THR A 5 33.05 -53.78 -14.04
CA THR A 5 32.85 -52.49 -14.69
C THR A 5 31.46 -52.54 -15.33
N ALA A 6 30.45 -52.06 -14.60
CA ALA A 6 29.13 -51.82 -15.18
C ALA A 6 29.27 -50.71 -16.21
N MET A 7 29.34 -51.08 -17.49
CA MET A 7 29.12 -50.15 -18.59
C MET A 7 27.70 -49.61 -18.46
N THR A 8 27.56 -48.39 -17.96
CA THR A 8 26.38 -47.56 -18.19
C THR A 8 26.32 -47.26 -19.69
N LEU A 9 25.60 -48.10 -20.44
CA LEU A 9 25.12 -47.76 -21.77
C LEU A 9 24.17 -46.58 -21.62
N ALA A 10 24.71 -45.38 -21.86
CA ALA A 10 23.94 -44.16 -22.06
C ALA A 10 23.01 -44.39 -23.25
N HIS A 11 21.75 -44.73 -22.97
CA HIS A 11 20.68 -44.64 -23.94
C HIS A 11 20.41 -43.15 -24.12
N ALA A 12 21.12 -42.51 -25.05
CA ALA A 12 20.69 -41.24 -25.60
C ALA A 12 19.27 -41.46 -26.13
N GLY A 13 18.28 -40.90 -25.44
CA GLY A 13 16.89 -41.24 -25.61
C GLY A 13 16.35 -40.77 -26.96
N PRO A 14 15.24 -41.34 -27.46
CA PRO A 14 14.57 -40.84 -28.67
C PRO A 14 14.19 -39.35 -28.61
N CYS A 15 14.14 -38.74 -27.42
CA CYS A 15 13.98 -37.30 -27.22
C CYS A 15 15.20 -36.48 -27.63
N ASP A 16 16.42 -37.00 -27.46
CA ASP A 16 17.65 -36.23 -27.66
C ASP A 16 17.78 -35.78 -29.11
N ALA A 17 17.33 -36.62 -30.07
CA ALA A 17 17.30 -36.27 -31.48
C ALA A 17 16.32 -35.11 -31.77
N LYS A 18 15.16 -35.08 -31.10
CA LYS A 18 14.17 -34.00 -31.24
C LYS A 18 14.65 -32.71 -30.59
N VAL A 19 15.31 -32.80 -29.43
CA VAL A 19 15.92 -31.66 -28.74
C VAL A 19 17.08 -31.09 -29.58
N ALA A 20 17.92 -31.95 -30.16
CA ALA A 20 19.01 -31.52 -31.03
C ALA A 20 18.52 -30.84 -32.32
N SER A 21 17.31 -31.12 -32.79
CA SER A 21 16.76 -30.51 -34.01
C SER A 21 16.13 -29.13 -33.80
N ILE A 22 16.01 -28.62 -32.56
CA ILE A 22 15.31 -27.36 -32.25
C ILE A 22 15.86 -26.19 -33.08
N GLU A 23 17.17 -25.96 -33.07
CA GLU A 23 17.79 -24.80 -33.73
C GLU A 23 17.68 -24.84 -35.27
N GLY A 24 17.52 -26.03 -35.85
CA GLY A 24 17.34 -26.23 -37.28
C GLY A 24 15.89 -26.32 -37.73
N THR A 25 14.93 -26.27 -36.81
CA THR A 25 13.51 -26.45 -37.12
C THR A 25 12.91 -25.12 -37.60
N PRO A 26 12.19 -25.10 -38.74
CA PRO A 26 11.47 -23.92 -39.19
C PRO A 26 10.49 -23.40 -38.12
N ARG A 27 10.37 -22.08 -37.98
CA ARG A 27 9.61 -21.43 -36.89
C ARG A 27 8.17 -21.93 -36.79
N GLU A 28 7.52 -22.07 -37.94
CA GLU A 28 6.14 -22.54 -38.07
C GLU A 28 5.94 -24.00 -37.63
N LYS A 29 7.03 -24.75 -37.40
CA LYS A 29 7.01 -26.13 -36.89
C LYS A 29 7.48 -26.25 -35.45
N LEU A 30 7.93 -25.17 -34.81
CA LEU A 30 8.50 -25.23 -33.46
C LEU A 30 7.47 -25.65 -32.40
N THR A 31 6.22 -25.22 -32.51
CA THR A 31 5.14 -25.61 -31.59
C THR A 31 4.81 -27.10 -31.69
N THR A 32 4.79 -27.64 -32.90
CA THR A 32 4.61 -29.08 -33.15
C THR A 32 5.80 -29.87 -32.58
N LEU A 33 7.03 -29.45 -32.86
CA LEU A 33 8.21 -30.10 -32.29
C LEU A 33 8.21 -30.02 -30.76
N TYR A 34 7.80 -28.90 -30.18
CA TYR A 34 7.71 -28.75 -28.73
C TYR A 34 6.73 -29.76 -28.12
N ALA A 35 5.54 -29.89 -28.70
CA ALA A 35 4.55 -30.88 -28.28
C ALA A 35 5.11 -32.30 -28.37
N GLU A 36 5.81 -32.62 -29.47
CA GLU A 36 6.48 -33.92 -29.62
C GLU A 36 7.59 -34.18 -28.60
N VAL A 37 8.29 -33.15 -28.13
CA VAL A 37 9.29 -33.27 -27.05
C VAL A 37 8.59 -33.46 -25.71
N VAL A 38 7.50 -32.73 -25.42
CA VAL A 38 6.70 -32.92 -24.20
C VAL A 38 6.12 -34.34 -24.13
N ASP A 39 5.53 -34.84 -25.24
CA ASP A 39 4.98 -36.19 -25.32
C ASP A 39 6.03 -37.28 -25.08
N CYS A 40 7.27 -36.98 -25.45
CA CYS A 40 8.40 -37.89 -25.30
C CYS A 40 9.01 -37.84 -23.88
N ASP A 41 9.32 -36.65 -23.36
CA ASP A 41 9.76 -36.42 -21.98
C ASP A 41 9.49 -34.94 -21.58
N PRO A 42 8.51 -34.69 -20.68
CA PRO A 42 8.22 -33.35 -20.18
C PRO A 42 9.43 -32.65 -19.53
N ARG A 43 10.33 -33.41 -18.89
CA ARG A 43 11.55 -32.82 -18.29
C ARG A 43 12.55 -32.39 -19.36
N ALA A 44 12.65 -33.14 -20.46
CA ALA A 44 13.45 -32.74 -21.60
C ALA A 44 12.88 -31.46 -22.24
N ALA A 45 11.55 -31.36 -22.36
CA ALA A 45 10.89 -30.16 -22.86
C ALA A 45 11.14 -28.92 -21.97
N ASP A 46 11.04 -29.07 -20.65
CA ASP A 46 11.33 -28.02 -19.68
C ASP A 46 12.78 -27.54 -19.77
N SER A 47 13.74 -28.47 -19.66
CA SER A 47 15.18 -28.14 -19.72
C SER A 47 15.65 -27.61 -21.08
N SER A 48 14.96 -27.96 -22.17
CA SER A 48 15.25 -27.46 -23.52
C SER A 48 14.41 -26.24 -23.93
N PHE A 49 13.47 -25.77 -23.11
CA PHE A 49 12.56 -24.67 -23.47
C PHE A 49 13.31 -23.41 -23.91
N LYS A 50 14.45 -23.11 -23.26
CA LYS A 50 15.33 -22.01 -23.64
C LYS A 50 15.83 -22.09 -25.09
N ALA A 51 16.05 -23.29 -25.62
CA ALA A 51 16.42 -23.47 -27.02
C ALA A 51 15.23 -23.14 -27.94
N PHE A 52 14.01 -23.55 -27.57
CA PHE A 52 12.80 -23.18 -28.32
C PHE A 52 12.60 -21.66 -28.34
N VAL A 53 12.76 -20.98 -27.20
CA VAL A 53 12.65 -19.51 -27.10
C VAL A 53 13.64 -18.80 -28.01
N ARG A 54 14.89 -19.29 -28.10
CA ARG A 54 15.89 -18.74 -29.03
C ARG A 54 15.52 -19.00 -30.49
N ALA A 55 15.01 -20.19 -30.80
CA ALA A 55 14.62 -20.57 -32.15
C ALA A 55 13.38 -19.80 -32.65
N SER A 56 12.47 -19.41 -31.76
CA SER A 56 11.25 -18.65 -32.10
C SER A 56 11.55 -17.37 -32.88
N GLY A 57 12.53 -16.58 -32.45
CA GLY A 57 13.06 -15.42 -33.21
C GLY A 57 12.12 -14.22 -33.42
N ASP A 58 10.83 -14.31 -33.06
CA ASP A 58 9.85 -13.23 -33.12
C ASP A 58 8.73 -13.39 -32.07
N VAL A 59 7.96 -12.33 -31.87
CA VAL A 59 6.89 -12.28 -30.84
C VAL A 59 5.75 -13.24 -31.16
N ASP A 60 5.36 -13.39 -32.43
CA ASP A 60 4.26 -14.28 -32.83
C ASP A 60 4.56 -15.72 -32.44
N THR A 61 5.74 -16.21 -32.82
CA THR A 61 6.18 -17.57 -32.53
C THR A 61 6.36 -17.81 -31.03
N LEU A 62 6.81 -16.81 -30.26
CA LEU A 62 6.90 -16.90 -28.80
C LEU A 62 5.53 -17.01 -28.13
N VAL A 63 4.53 -16.29 -28.64
CA VAL A 63 3.15 -16.38 -28.15
C VAL A 63 2.60 -17.78 -28.44
N ASP A 64 2.72 -18.27 -29.68
CA ASP A 64 2.22 -19.60 -30.06
C ASP A 64 2.91 -20.72 -29.26
N LEU A 65 4.22 -20.62 -29.03
CA LEU A 65 4.97 -21.54 -28.17
C LEU A 65 4.47 -21.50 -26.73
N SER A 66 4.23 -20.31 -26.18
CA SER A 66 3.72 -20.13 -24.81
C SER A 66 2.34 -20.74 -24.66
N LEU A 67 1.44 -20.48 -25.61
CA LEU A 67 0.08 -21.03 -25.60
C LEU A 67 0.12 -22.55 -25.72
N LYS A 68 0.99 -23.11 -26.56
CA LYS A 68 1.14 -24.56 -26.67
C LYS A 68 1.67 -25.18 -25.37
N ALA A 69 2.65 -24.55 -24.73
CA ALA A 69 3.16 -25.00 -23.44
C ALA A 69 2.10 -24.90 -22.32
N ILE A 70 1.28 -23.85 -22.32
CA ILE A 70 0.15 -23.70 -21.40
C ILE A 70 -0.91 -24.78 -21.64
N GLU A 71 -1.25 -25.08 -22.90
CA GLU A 71 -2.18 -26.16 -23.27
C GLU A 71 -1.70 -27.53 -22.76
N LEU A 72 -0.38 -27.76 -22.78
CA LEU A 72 0.29 -28.97 -22.30
C LEU A 72 0.66 -28.92 -20.80
N GLU A 73 0.12 -27.94 -20.06
CA GLU A 73 0.35 -27.74 -18.61
C GLU A 73 1.83 -27.55 -18.21
N GLN A 74 2.69 -27.14 -19.15
CA GLN A 74 4.10 -26.83 -18.92
C GLN A 74 4.28 -25.36 -18.49
N TYR A 75 3.80 -25.00 -17.29
CA TYR A 75 3.73 -23.59 -16.86
C TYR A 75 5.07 -22.97 -16.45
N GLN A 76 5.88 -23.70 -15.68
CA GLN A 76 7.17 -23.19 -15.16
C GLN A 76 8.08 -22.61 -16.25
N PRO A 77 8.35 -23.32 -17.37
CA PRO A 77 9.24 -22.80 -18.39
C PRO A 77 8.66 -21.55 -19.08
N VAL A 78 7.33 -21.44 -19.15
CA VAL A 78 6.64 -20.25 -19.68
C VAL A 78 6.79 -19.06 -18.73
N TRP A 79 6.61 -19.24 -17.41
CA TRP A 79 6.82 -18.16 -16.45
C TRP A 79 8.24 -17.60 -16.53
N ASP A 80 9.24 -18.47 -16.62
CA ASP A 80 10.65 -18.11 -16.66
C ASP A 80 11.10 -17.57 -18.04
N MET A 81 10.29 -17.74 -19.09
CA MET A 81 10.64 -17.36 -20.46
C MET A 81 10.93 -15.87 -20.61
N LEU A 82 10.09 -15.00 -20.02
CA LEU A 82 10.22 -13.56 -20.21
C LEU A 82 11.56 -13.02 -19.69
N GLU A 83 12.17 -13.68 -18.71
CA GLU A 83 13.49 -13.31 -18.21
C GLU A 83 14.61 -13.50 -19.25
N GLN A 84 14.40 -14.43 -20.19
CA GLN A 84 15.38 -14.82 -21.20
C GLN A 84 15.40 -13.87 -22.40
N LEU A 85 14.30 -13.14 -22.63
CA LEU A 85 14.20 -12.15 -23.70
C LEU A 85 14.97 -10.90 -23.28
N THR A 86 15.93 -10.39 -24.05
CA THR A 86 16.62 -9.13 -23.68
C THR A 86 15.80 -7.88 -24.01
N ASP A 87 14.94 -7.97 -25.02
CA ASP A 87 14.07 -6.88 -25.46
C ASP A 87 12.86 -6.73 -24.54
N ARG A 88 12.78 -5.57 -23.87
CA ARG A 88 11.66 -5.23 -22.98
C ARG A 88 10.34 -5.09 -23.72
N GLU A 89 10.35 -4.62 -24.96
CA GLU A 89 9.14 -4.48 -25.75
C GLU A 89 8.59 -5.86 -26.16
N ALA A 90 9.46 -6.77 -26.60
CA ALA A 90 9.07 -8.16 -26.86
C ALA A 90 8.47 -8.82 -25.62
N ARG A 91 9.10 -8.69 -24.44
CA ARG A 91 8.55 -9.22 -23.17
C ARG A 91 7.11 -8.74 -22.93
N ARG A 92 6.91 -7.42 -23.04
CA ARG A 92 5.59 -6.80 -22.84
C ARG A 92 4.56 -7.33 -23.82
N LYS A 93 4.89 -7.36 -25.12
CA LYS A 93 3.97 -7.84 -26.16
C LYS A 93 3.59 -9.31 -26.00
N VAL A 94 4.53 -10.16 -25.59
CA VAL A 94 4.23 -11.57 -25.30
C VAL A 94 3.26 -11.69 -24.14
N ALA A 95 3.55 -11.04 -23.00
CA ALA A 95 2.67 -11.06 -21.83
C ALA A 95 1.26 -10.53 -22.17
N GLU A 96 1.19 -9.37 -22.82
CA GLU A 96 -0.06 -8.73 -23.24
C GLU A 96 -0.91 -9.66 -24.14
N ARG A 97 -0.29 -10.29 -25.15
CA ARG A 97 -1.00 -11.16 -26.10
C ARG A 97 -1.46 -12.48 -25.49
N VAL A 98 -0.61 -13.11 -24.68
CA VAL A 98 -1.01 -14.34 -23.96
C VAL A 98 -2.17 -14.01 -23.00
N GLY A 99 -2.07 -12.92 -22.24
CA GLY A 99 -3.14 -12.46 -21.35
C GLY A 99 -4.44 -12.14 -22.08
N GLY A 100 -4.36 -11.46 -23.23
CA GLY A 100 -5.52 -11.11 -24.05
C GLY A 100 -6.33 -12.31 -24.56
N LEU A 101 -5.73 -13.50 -24.58
CA LEU A 101 -6.37 -14.75 -24.99
C LEU A 101 -6.96 -15.55 -23.82
N CYS A 102 -7.02 -14.99 -22.61
CA CYS A 102 -7.41 -15.75 -21.43
C CYS A 102 -8.87 -16.23 -21.39
N GLN A 103 -9.75 -15.63 -22.20
CA GLN A 103 -11.12 -16.10 -22.36
C GLN A 103 -11.24 -17.16 -23.48
N ASP A 104 -10.38 -17.07 -24.48
CA ASP A 104 -10.43 -17.91 -25.69
C ASP A 104 -9.62 -19.20 -25.55
N GLN A 105 -8.64 -19.21 -24.63
CA GLN A 105 -7.72 -20.33 -24.40
C GLN A 105 -7.86 -20.84 -22.96
N VAL A 106 -8.46 -22.03 -22.81
CA VAL A 106 -8.86 -22.62 -21.52
C VAL A 106 -7.71 -22.69 -20.50
N GLY A 107 -6.47 -22.93 -20.94
CA GLY A 107 -5.31 -23.05 -20.06
C GLY A 107 -4.73 -21.72 -19.54
N VAL A 108 -5.03 -20.59 -20.18
CA VAL A 108 -4.38 -19.30 -19.85
C VAL A 108 -4.86 -18.77 -18.51
N LEU A 109 -6.15 -18.88 -18.18
CA LEU A 109 -6.66 -18.43 -16.88
C LEU A 109 -6.02 -19.21 -15.70
N PRO A 110 -5.99 -20.56 -15.69
CA PRO A 110 -5.24 -21.33 -14.71
C PRO A 110 -3.75 -20.99 -14.66
N PHE A 111 -3.11 -20.75 -15.81
CA PHE A 111 -1.72 -20.33 -15.88
C PHE A 111 -1.48 -19.00 -15.14
N LEU A 112 -2.34 -17.99 -15.36
CA LEU A 112 -2.25 -16.71 -14.66
C LEU A 112 -2.52 -16.87 -13.15
N GLN A 113 -3.55 -17.61 -12.77
CA GLN A 113 -3.85 -17.82 -11.34
C GLN A 113 -2.73 -18.62 -10.63
N GLY A 114 -2.20 -19.64 -11.30
CA GLY A 114 -1.11 -20.48 -10.81
C GLY A 114 0.21 -19.72 -10.62
N GLY A 115 0.46 -18.73 -11.47
CA GLY A 115 1.67 -17.89 -11.39
C GLY A 115 1.81 -17.20 -10.03
N TYR A 116 0.70 -16.80 -9.42
CA TYR A 116 0.72 -16.19 -8.08
C TYR A 116 1.16 -17.15 -6.97
N PHE A 117 1.07 -18.46 -7.18
CA PHE A 117 1.49 -19.44 -6.18
C PHE A 117 2.89 -19.97 -6.48
N ALA A 118 3.15 -20.31 -7.75
CA ALA A 118 4.31 -21.10 -8.15
C ALA A 118 5.43 -20.28 -8.80
N ALA A 119 5.13 -19.17 -9.50
CA ALA A 119 6.18 -18.37 -10.13
C ALA A 119 7.02 -17.66 -9.06
N ASN A 120 8.33 -17.51 -9.32
CA ASN A 120 9.16 -16.65 -8.49
C ASN A 120 8.69 -15.18 -8.61
N GLU A 121 9.03 -14.33 -7.64
CA GLU A 121 8.52 -12.95 -7.55
C GLU A 121 8.84 -12.12 -8.81
N ARG A 122 10.04 -12.28 -9.36
CA ARG A 122 10.48 -11.57 -10.57
C ARG A 122 9.72 -12.04 -11.80
N ALA A 123 9.59 -13.35 -12.00
CA ALA A 123 8.83 -13.92 -13.10
C ALA A 123 7.37 -13.46 -13.04
N PHE A 124 6.74 -13.55 -11.86
CA PHE A 124 5.36 -13.08 -11.66
C PHE A 124 5.19 -11.61 -12.06
N ALA A 125 6.08 -10.72 -11.62
CA ALA A 125 6.03 -9.30 -11.95
C ALA A 125 6.17 -9.02 -13.47
N MET A 126 6.96 -9.82 -14.20
CA MET A 126 7.09 -9.68 -15.65
C MET A 126 5.81 -10.02 -16.41
N TRP A 127 4.96 -10.87 -15.83
CA TRP A 127 3.67 -11.25 -16.39
C TRP A 127 2.53 -10.28 -16.04
N SER A 128 2.79 -9.19 -15.31
CA SER A 128 1.77 -8.19 -14.90
C SER A 128 0.86 -7.73 -16.04
N GLN A 129 1.43 -7.49 -17.22
CA GLN A 129 0.68 -7.05 -18.40
C GLN A 129 -0.33 -8.08 -18.91
N ALA A 130 -0.13 -9.37 -18.64
CA ALA A 130 -1.09 -10.40 -18.99
C ALA A 130 -2.35 -10.35 -18.10
N TYR A 131 -2.20 -9.92 -16.83
CA TYR A 131 -3.33 -9.70 -15.94
C TYR A 131 -4.12 -8.45 -16.32
N ASP A 132 -3.41 -7.39 -16.76
CA ASP A 132 -4.03 -6.16 -17.25
C ASP A 132 -4.91 -6.42 -18.48
N THR A 133 -4.45 -7.23 -19.42
CA THR A 133 -5.13 -7.46 -20.71
C THR A 133 -6.17 -8.57 -20.70
N CYS A 134 -6.09 -9.50 -19.74
CA CYS A 134 -7.02 -10.63 -19.65
C CYS A 134 -8.43 -10.19 -19.24
N SER A 135 -9.38 -10.03 -20.15
CA SER A 135 -10.75 -9.53 -19.86
C SER A 135 -11.65 -10.46 -19.02
N SER A 136 -11.15 -11.59 -18.51
CA SER A 136 -11.93 -12.55 -17.69
C SER A 136 -12.48 -11.95 -16.38
N GLU A 137 -13.81 -12.06 -16.17
CA GLU A 137 -14.44 -11.75 -14.88
C GLU A 137 -13.98 -12.73 -13.80
N ALA A 138 -13.78 -14.01 -14.13
CA ALA A 138 -13.28 -15.01 -13.19
C ALA A 138 -11.87 -14.68 -12.69
N LEU A 139 -10.99 -14.13 -13.54
CA LEU A 139 -9.71 -13.60 -13.08
C LEU A 139 -9.91 -12.44 -12.10
N THR A 140 -10.82 -11.52 -12.43
CA THR A 140 -11.09 -10.32 -11.62
C THR A 140 -11.61 -10.69 -10.23
N ASP A 141 -12.52 -11.65 -10.15
CA ASP A 141 -13.07 -12.13 -8.89
C ASP A 141 -12.02 -12.89 -8.07
N TRP A 142 -11.19 -13.71 -8.72
CA TRP A 142 -10.04 -14.34 -8.06
C TRP A 142 -9.05 -13.31 -7.51
N MET A 143 -8.68 -12.28 -8.27
CA MET A 143 -7.79 -11.21 -7.79
C MET A 143 -8.41 -10.48 -6.59
N ARG A 144 -9.72 -10.20 -6.65
CA ARG A 144 -10.46 -9.57 -5.54
C ARG A 144 -10.42 -10.43 -4.28
N GLU A 145 -10.59 -11.74 -4.41
CA GLU A 145 -10.47 -12.69 -3.29
C GLU A 145 -9.08 -12.61 -2.66
N LYS A 146 -8.02 -12.70 -3.46
CA LYS A 146 -6.64 -12.69 -2.96
C LYS A 146 -6.22 -11.35 -2.37
N ILE A 147 -6.69 -10.24 -2.92
CA ILE A 147 -6.44 -8.90 -2.37
C ILE A 147 -7.19 -8.68 -1.06
N SER A 148 -8.37 -9.27 -0.91
CA SER A 148 -9.13 -9.15 0.36
C SER A 148 -8.50 -9.95 1.51
N ASP A 149 -7.52 -10.82 1.22
CA ASP A 149 -6.78 -11.63 2.19
C ASP A 149 -5.27 -11.30 2.16
N PRO A 150 -4.87 -10.11 2.62
CA PRO A 150 -3.49 -9.66 2.54
C PRO A 150 -2.54 -10.53 3.38
N PRO A 151 -1.26 -10.64 2.99
CA PRO A 151 -0.26 -11.34 3.78
C PRO A 151 -0.03 -10.66 5.12
N THR A 152 0.46 -11.42 6.11
CA THR A 152 0.76 -10.91 7.46
C THR A 152 2.09 -10.16 7.55
N ARG A 153 2.92 -10.22 6.50
CA ARG A 153 4.16 -9.46 6.39
C ARG A 153 3.88 -8.07 5.84
N THR A 154 4.63 -7.07 6.31
CA THR A 154 4.49 -5.67 5.87
C THR A 154 4.93 -5.44 4.43
N TYR A 155 5.65 -6.39 3.83
CA TYR A 155 6.15 -6.31 2.46
C TYR A 155 6.08 -7.67 1.78
N ASP A 156 5.50 -7.70 0.57
CA ASP A 156 5.35 -8.89 -0.25
C ASP A 156 5.33 -8.49 -1.72
N ASP A 157 6.41 -8.76 -2.45
CA ASP A 157 6.58 -8.34 -3.86
C ASP A 157 5.50 -8.92 -4.77
N ARG A 158 5.08 -10.16 -4.47
CA ARG A 158 4.09 -10.85 -5.28
C ARG A 158 2.70 -10.28 -5.06
N TYR A 159 2.34 -10.03 -3.82
CA TYR A 159 1.10 -9.36 -3.47
C TYR A 159 1.06 -7.93 -4.03
N ASN A 160 2.17 -7.19 -3.95
CA ASN A 160 2.29 -5.85 -4.53
C ASN A 160 2.11 -5.87 -6.05
N SER A 161 2.71 -6.84 -6.74
CA SER A 161 2.54 -7.04 -8.18
C SER A 161 1.09 -7.41 -8.54
N LEU A 162 0.39 -8.16 -7.68
CA LEU A 162 -1.02 -8.47 -7.85
C LEU A 162 -1.90 -7.23 -7.65
N LEU A 163 -1.59 -6.39 -6.67
CA LEU A 163 -2.26 -5.11 -6.46
C LEU A 163 -2.07 -4.18 -7.67
N ASP A 164 -0.85 -4.11 -8.22
CA ASP A 164 -0.54 -3.33 -9.43
C ASP A 164 -1.46 -3.73 -10.59
N ALA A 165 -1.50 -5.03 -10.90
CA ALA A 165 -2.36 -5.54 -11.96
C ALA A 165 -3.85 -5.28 -11.69
N PHE A 166 -4.29 -5.43 -10.43
CA PHE A 166 -5.69 -5.22 -10.07
C PHE A 166 -6.10 -3.75 -10.22
N VAL A 167 -5.22 -2.84 -9.80
CA VAL A 167 -5.39 -1.40 -9.96
C VAL A 167 -5.35 -1.00 -11.42
N GLY A 168 -4.37 -1.49 -12.19
CA GLY A 168 -4.25 -1.22 -13.62
C GLY A 168 -5.52 -1.63 -14.38
N ARG A 169 -6.10 -2.77 -14.01
CA ARG A 169 -7.33 -3.30 -14.58
C ARG A 169 -8.59 -2.52 -14.21
N LEU A 170 -8.80 -2.26 -12.92
CA LEU A 170 -10.09 -1.74 -12.42
C LEU A 170 -10.10 -0.23 -12.21
N GLY A 171 -8.93 0.40 -12.12
CA GLY A 171 -8.79 1.81 -11.75
C GLY A 171 -9.59 2.13 -10.50
N GLU A 172 -10.43 3.15 -10.58
CA GLU A 172 -11.27 3.63 -9.47
C GLU A 172 -12.16 2.53 -8.86
N LYS A 173 -12.57 1.53 -9.64
CA LYS A 173 -13.40 0.41 -9.14
C LYS A 173 -12.63 -0.52 -8.18
N ALA A 174 -11.30 -0.41 -8.11
CA ALA A 174 -10.47 -1.13 -7.16
C ALA A 174 -10.60 -0.62 -5.72
N LEU A 175 -11.08 0.61 -5.50
CA LEU A 175 -11.11 1.24 -4.16
C LEU A 175 -11.83 0.40 -3.11
N GLY A 176 -13.06 -0.06 -3.39
CA GLY A 176 -13.84 -0.83 -2.43
C GLY A 176 -13.12 -2.12 -1.94
N PRO A 177 -12.58 -2.95 -2.84
CA PRO A 177 -11.70 -4.06 -2.46
C PRO A 177 -10.44 -3.64 -1.69
N LEU A 178 -9.76 -2.58 -2.11
CA LEU A 178 -8.55 -2.09 -1.45
C LEU A 178 -8.82 -1.56 -0.03
N GLU A 179 -9.99 -0.94 0.20
CA GLU A 179 -10.43 -0.53 1.54
C GLU A 179 -10.52 -1.72 2.49
N ARG A 180 -11.18 -2.81 2.04
CA ARG A 180 -11.27 -4.05 2.83
C ARG A 180 -9.91 -4.67 3.08
N ALA A 181 -9.06 -4.69 2.06
CA ALA A 181 -7.70 -5.18 2.18
C ALA A 181 -6.89 -4.36 3.20
N ALA A 182 -7.02 -3.03 3.21
CA ALA A 182 -6.34 -2.17 4.17
C ALA A 182 -6.80 -2.47 5.60
N VAL A 183 -8.11 -2.59 5.83
CA VAL A 183 -8.65 -2.97 7.15
C VAL A 183 -8.10 -4.33 7.60
N ALA A 184 -8.15 -5.35 6.74
CA ALA A 184 -7.62 -6.68 7.06
C ALA A 184 -6.10 -6.67 7.32
N ALA A 185 -5.33 -5.89 6.55
CA ALA A 185 -3.89 -5.73 6.75
C ALA A 185 -3.59 -5.03 8.09
N SER A 186 -4.44 -4.10 8.53
CA SER A 186 -4.31 -3.45 9.83
C SER A 186 -4.39 -4.46 10.98
N GLU A 187 -5.41 -5.32 10.97
CA GLU A 187 -5.64 -6.32 12.01
C GLU A 187 -4.51 -7.35 12.12
N ARG A 188 -3.88 -7.69 10.98
CA ARG A 188 -2.94 -8.81 10.88
C ARG A 188 -1.47 -8.40 10.77
N GLY A 189 -1.16 -7.11 10.85
CA GLY A 189 0.21 -6.59 10.68
C GLY A 189 0.74 -6.61 9.23
N GLY A 190 -0.17 -6.68 8.25
CA GLY A 190 0.14 -6.78 6.82
C GLY A 190 0.59 -5.47 6.14
N PRO A 191 0.60 -5.42 4.80
CA PRO A 191 1.15 -4.32 3.99
C PRO A 191 0.20 -3.12 3.91
N PHE A 192 -0.22 -2.57 5.04
CA PHE A 192 -1.21 -1.49 5.15
C PHE A 192 -0.86 -0.26 4.29
N THR A 193 0.38 0.24 4.44
CA THR A 193 0.87 1.43 3.73
C THR A 193 0.88 1.23 2.21
N SER A 194 1.33 0.07 1.73
CA SER A 194 1.34 -0.26 0.32
C SER A 194 -0.07 -0.29 -0.26
N ILE A 195 -1.05 -0.84 0.48
CA ILE A 195 -2.45 -0.84 0.04
C ILE A 195 -2.99 0.60 -0.06
N LEU A 196 -2.68 1.48 0.90
CA LEU A 196 -3.09 2.90 0.81
C LEU A 196 -2.46 3.61 -0.40
N GLU A 197 -1.21 3.29 -0.75
CA GLU A 197 -0.57 3.81 -1.97
C GLU A 197 -1.30 3.34 -3.23
N LYS A 198 -1.72 2.07 -3.26
CA LYS A 198 -2.52 1.52 -4.36
C LYS A 198 -3.91 2.13 -4.47
N MET A 199 -4.52 2.55 -3.36
CA MET A 199 -5.77 3.32 -3.40
C MET A 199 -5.57 4.68 -4.09
N LEU A 200 -4.46 5.37 -3.82
CA LEU A 200 -4.13 6.62 -4.51
C LEU A 200 -3.84 6.39 -6.00
N GLU A 201 -3.12 5.33 -6.35
CA GLU A 201 -2.83 4.97 -7.74
C GLU A 201 -4.12 4.64 -8.51
N ALA A 202 -5.07 3.94 -7.89
CA ALA A 202 -6.36 3.58 -8.48
C ALA A 202 -7.19 4.78 -8.97
N VAL A 203 -7.05 5.93 -8.32
CA VAL A 203 -7.75 7.16 -8.73
C VAL A 203 -6.90 8.08 -9.60
N ARG A 204 -5.61 7.78 -9.76
CA ARG A 204 -4.70 8.65 -10.51
C ARG A 204 -5.04 8.61 -12.00
N PRO A 205 -5.19 9.77 -12.66
CA PRO A 205 -5.34 9.79 -14.11
C PRO A 205 -4.06 9.28 -14.78
N PRO A 206 -4.18 8.66 -15.97
CA PRO A 206 -3.02 8.27 -16.75
C PRO A 206 -2.21 9.52 -17.15
N GLY A 207 -0.88 9.40 -17.16
CA GLY A 207 0.04 10.46 -17.56
C GLY A 207 0.89 11.00 -16.40
N ILE A 208 2.15 11.34 -16.70
CA ILE A 208 3.11 11.86 -15.72
C ILE A 208 2.66 13.27 -15.31
N GLY A 209 2.55 13.51 -13.99
CA GLY A 209 2.21 14.82 -13.44
C GLY A 209 0.73 15.20 -13.53
N ALA A 210 -0.14 14.29 -13.97
CA ALA A 210 -1.57 14.57 -14.05
C ALA A 210 -2.19 14.73 -12.65
N GLU A 211 -2.86 15.86 -12.42
CA GLU A 211 -3.51 16.16 -11.15
C GLU A 211 -4.84 15.39 -11.00
N LEU A 212 -5.17 15.01 -9.76
CA LEU A 212 -6.48 14.42 -9.45
C LEU A 212 -7.58 15.48 -9.63
N SER A 213 -8.66 15.12 -10.33
CA SER A 213 -9.89 15.92 -10.32
C SER A 213 -10.48 15.98 -8.91
N ASP A 214 -11.26 17.02 -8.62
CA ASP A 214 -11.88 17.17 -7.29
C ASP A 214 -12.78 15.99 -6.92
N ASP A 215 -13.48 15.39 -7.90
CA ASP A 215 -14.29 14.18 -7.69
C ASP A 215 -13.42 12.99 -7.26
N ARG A 216 -12.27 12.78 -7.92
CA ARG A 216 -11.34 11.70 -7.57
C ARG A 216 -10.69 11.93 -6.21
N LYS A 217 -10.32 13.19 -5.90
CA LYS A 217 -9.81 13.54 -4.58
C LYS A 217 -10.85 13.26 -3.49
N ARG A 218 -12.12 13.66 -3.70
CA ARG A 218 -13.23 13.36 -2.77
C ARG A 218 -13.42 11.87 -2.60
N MET A 219 -13.47 11.10 -3.69
CA MET A 219 -13.65 9.66 -3.65
C MET A 219 -12.52 8.95 -2.88
N LEU A 220 -11.27 9.32 -3.13
CA LEU A 220 -10.11 8.79 -2.39
C LEU A 220 -10.21 9.16 -0.90
N ALA A 221 -10.55 10.41 -0.59
CA ALA A 221 -10.67 10.83 0.79
C ALA A 221 -11.83 10.11 1.51
N ASP A 222 -12.92 9.76 0.82
CA ASP A 222 -14.03 9.00 1.39
C ASP A 222 -13.61 7.55 1.66
N ALA A 223 -12.84 6.97 0.74
CA ALA A 223 -12.23 5.66 0.90
C ALA A 223 -11.28 5.62 2.11
N TYR A 224 -10.42 6.62 2.27
CA TYR A 224 -9.55 6.77 3.44
C TYR A 224 -10.33 6.92 4.74
N VAL A 225 -11.39 7.73 4.79
CA VAL A 225 -12.24 7.82 5.99
C VAL A 225 -12.82 6.44 6.32
N ARG A 226 -13.35 5.70 5.33
CA ARG A 226 -13.87 4.34 5.55
C ARG A 226 -12.82 3.39 6.12
N VAL A 227 -11.59 3.42 5.60
CA VAL A 227 -10.47 2.65 6.17
C VAL A 227 -10.19 3.08 7.60
N GLY A 228 -10.02 4.38 7.85
CA GLY A 228 -9.72 4.93 9.17
C GLY A 228 -10.78 4.62 10.23
N THR A 229 -12.06 4.52 9.83
CA THR A 229 -13.17 4.12 10.72
C THR A 229 -13.45 2.62 10.73
N GLY A 230 -12.77 1.84 9.89
CA GLY A 230 -13.05 0.42 9.65
C GLY A 230 -12.55 -0.53 10.74
N GLY A 231 -12.26 -0.04 11.94
CA GLY A 231 -11.67 -0.85 13.03
C GLY A 231 -10.15 -1.01 12.94
N VAL A 232 -9.47 -0.10 12.22
CA VAL A 232 -8.00 -0.10 12.16
C VAL A 232 -7.37 0.31 13.49
N ARG A 233 -6.10 -0.06 13.72
CA ARG A 233 -5.38 0.35 14.93
C ARG A 233 -5.18 1.88 14.98
N PRO A 234 -5.13 2.50 16.17
CA PRO A 234 -5.04 3.96 16.31
C PRO A 234 -3.88 4.59 15.53
N GLU A 235 -2.70 3.95 15.50
CA GLU A 235 -1.54 4.39 14.74
C GLU A 235 -1.76 4.38 13.22
N GLN A 236 -2.57 3.44 12.72
CA GLN A 236 -2.93 3.33 11.32
C GLN A 236 -4.03 4.32 10.95
N ALA A 237 -5.00 4.54 11.83
CA ALA A 237 -5.95 5.64 11.71
C ALA A 237 -5.23 7.00 11.66
N ALA A 238 -4.17 7.18 12.47
CA ALA A 238 -3.36 8.40 12.47
C ALA A 238 -2.65 8.60 11.13
N ALA A 239 -2.03 7.55 10.59
CA ALA A 239 -1.39 7.60 9.27
C ALA A 239 -2.38 7.95 8.14
N VAL A 240 -3.62 7.45 8.22
CA VAL A 240 -4.69 7.81 7.28
C VAL A 240 -5.10 9.28 7.44
N ALA A 241 -5.28 9.74 8.68
CA ALA A 241 -5.64 11.12 9.00
C ALA A 241 -4.56 12.12 8.53
N ASP A 242 -3.28 11.80 8.73
CA ASP A 242 -2.15 12.59 8.24
C ASP A 242 -2.17 12.73 6.71
N ARG A 243 -2.43 11.62 6.00
CA ARG A 243 -2.56 11.64 4.53
C ARG A 243 -3.73 12.53 4.08
N LEU A 244 -4.87 12.43 4.74
CA LEU A 244 -6.03 13.31 4.47
C LEU A 244 -5.68 14.78 4.70
N TYR A 245 -5.01 15.10 5.81
CA TYR A 245 -4.62 16.46 6.15
C TYR A 245 -3.63 17.04 5.12
N GLN A 246 -2.60 16.28 4.75
CA GLN A 246 -1.60 16.68 3.74
C GLN A 246 -2.21 16.92 2.36
N GLN A 247 -3.32 16.25 2.04
CA GLN A 247 -4.08 16.44 0.80
C GLN A 247 -5.12 17.58 0.88
N GLY A 248 -5.19 18.30 2.01
CA GLY A 248 -6.10 19.42 2.22
C GLY A 248 -7.48 19.04 2.77
N PHE A 249 -7.73 17.76 3.06
CA PHE A 249 -9.00 17.27 3.61
C PHE A 249 -9.04 17.38 5.14
N LYS A 250 -8.90 18.60 5.66
CA LYS A 250 -8.76 18.86 7.10
C LYS A 250 -9.94 18.33 7.92
N ASP A 251 -11.17 18.52 7.46
CA ASP A 251 -12.38 18.08 8.19
C ASP A 251 -12.48 16.55 8.25
N ARG A 252 -12.04 15.86 7.18
CA ARG A 252 -12.02 14.39 7.13
C ARG A 252 -10.86 13.79 7.92
N ALA A 253 -9.73 14.49 7.98
CA ALA A 253 -8.65 14.11 8.90
C ALA A 253 -9.12 14.26 10.36
N ALA A 254 -9.79 15.37 10.68
CA ALA A 254 -10.31 15.63 12.02
C ALA A 254 -11.37 14.60 12.46
N SER A 255 -12.22 14.12 11.55
CA SER A 255 -13.22 13.11 11.89
C SER A 255 -12.62 11.78 12.37
N LEU A 256 -11.35 11.51 12.06
CA LEU A 256 -10.63 10.33 12.52
C LEU A 256 -9.99 10.51 13.91
N LEU A 257 -9.95 11.72 14.47
CA LEU A 257 -9.28 11.97 15.77
C LEU A 257 -9.83 11.12 16.91
N LYS A 258 -11.14 10.79 16.89
CA LYS A 258 -11.75 9.90 17.90
C LYS A 258 -11.32 8.46 17.79
N VAL A 259 -10.90 8.02 16.60
CA VAL A 259 -10.30 6.70 16.41
C VAL A 259 -8.84 6.73 16.84
N VAL A 260 -8.11 7.79 16.43
CA VAL A 260 -6.69 8.00 16.77
C VAL A 260 -6.47 8.10 18.28
N TYR A 261 -7.35 8.81 18.98
CA TYR A 261 -7.25 9.10 20.40
C TYR A 261 -8.39 8.47 21.20
N GLY A 262 -8.84 7.28 20.79
CA GLY A 262 -10.01 6.62 21.39
C GLY A 262 -9.94 6.47 22.91
N ASP A 263 -8.74 6.26 23.47
CA ASP A 263 -8.47 6.17 24.91
C ASP A 263 -8.49 7.53 25.63
N ARG A 264 -8.54 8.64 24.89
CA ARG A 264 -8.57 10.03 25.39
C ARG A 264 -9.89 10.75 25.15
N VAL A 265 -10.84 10.08 24.50
CA VAL A 265 -12.20 10.61 24.33
C VAL A 265 -12.88 10.66 25.69
N GLN A 266 -13.33 11.86 26.07
CA GLN A 266 -14.03 12.11 27.32
C GLN A 266 -15.42 11.49 27.30
N ALA A 267 -16.07 11.39 28.47
CA ALA A 267 -17.39 10.77 28.61
C ALA A 267 -18.49 11.44 27.75
N ASP A 268 -18.34 12.72 27.44
CA ASP A 268 -19.23 13.50 26.57
C ASP A 268 -18.87 13.41 25.07
N GLY A 269 -17.89 12.57 24.72
CA GLY A 269 -17.42 12.36 23.36
C GLY A 269 -16.50 13.46 22.83
N ARG A 270 -15.97 14.36 23.67
CA ARG A 270 -15.01 15.40 23.27
C ARG A 270 -13.57 14.98 23.56
N LEU A 271 -12.61 15.65 22.94
CA LEU A 271 -11.19 15.57 23.26
C LEU A 271 -10.84 16.70 24.23
N LEU A 272 -10.01 16.39 25.22
CA LEU A 272 -9.54 17.37 26.20
C LEU A 272 -8.09 17.76 25.88
N TYR A 273 -7.82 19.06 25.87
CA TYR A 273 -6.46 19.61 25.74
C TYR A 273 -6.13 20.50 26.93
N GLY A 274 -4.87 20.49 27.34
CA GLY A 274 -4.33 21.48 28.26
C GLY A 274 -3.78 22.66 27.48
N VAL A 275 -4.16 23.88 27.86
CA VAL A 275 -3.68 25.11 27.22
C VAL A 275 -3.20 26.09 28.28
N ALA A 276 -1.99 26.60 28.11
CA ALA A 276 -1.39 27.59 28.96
C ALA A 276 -1.06 28.87 28.18
N SER A 277 -1.50 30.03 28.66
CA SER A 277 -1.01 31.33 28.17
C SER A 277 -0.13 32.00 29.22
N VAL A 278 1.05 32.47 28.84
CA VAL A 278 2.05 32.96 29.80
C VAL A 278 2.23 34.47 29.67
N GLU A 279 1.77 35.18 30.70
CA GLU A 279 2.09 36.58 30.92
C GLU A 279 3.44 36.67 31.65
N HIS A 280 4.43 37.41 31.14
CA HIS A 280 5.69 37.59 31.86
C HIS A 280 6.27 39.01 31.69
N CYS A 281 6.72 39.61 32.79
CA CYS A 281 7.45 40.88 32.82
C CYS A 281 8.13 41.09 34.17
N GLY A 282 9.18 41.92 34.23
CA GLY A 282 9.76 42.38 35.49
C GLY A 282 10.30 41.28 36.43
N GLY A 283 10.72 40.13 35.91
CA GLY A 283 11.18 38.98 36.72
C GLY A 283 10.06 38.08 37.24
N GLU A 284 8.81 38.32 36.86
CA GLU A 284 7.65 37.51 37.24
C GLU A 284 7.00 36.87 36.00
N ALA A 285 6.35 35.72 36.19
CA ALA A 285 5.51 35.08 35.18
C ALA A 285 4.21 34.53 35.79
N VAL A 286 3.11 34.62 35.04
CA VAL A 286 1.83 33.99 35.37
C VAL A 286 1.44 33.05 34.25
N VAL A 287 1.32 31.77 34.59
CA VAL A 287 0.83 30.72 33.69
C VAL A 287 -0.68 30.62 33.86
N HIS A 288 -1.42 31.15 32.89
CA HIS A 288 -2.87 31.02 32.82
C HIS A 288 -3.24 29.68 32.17
N LEU A 289 -3.59 28.70 32.99
CA LEU A 289 -3.90 27.34 32.58
C LEU A 289 -5.41 27.16 32.41
N THR A 290 -5.85 26.57 31.30
CA THR A 290 -7.24 26.18 31.06
C THR A 290 -7.34 24.81 30.41
N SER A 291 -8.51 24.19 30.60
CA SER A 291 -8.95 23.01 29.87
C SER A 291 -9.70 23.44 28.61
N VAL A 292 -9.37 22.84 27.46
CA VAL A 292 -10.07 23.08 26.20
C VAL A 292 -10.74 21.79 25.73
N TYR A 293 -12.05 21.85 25.51
CA TYR A 293 -12.85 20.72 25.01
C TYR A 293 -13.12 20.87 23.52
N GLU A 294 -12.74 19.88 22.72
CA GLU A 294 -12.79 19.90 21.26
C GLU A 294 -13.67 18.74 20.72
N PRO A 295 -14.65 19.00 19.82
CA PRO A 295 -15.63 17.99 19.37
C PRO A 295 -15.16 17.04 18.27
N SER A 296 -13.86 17.00 17.96
CA SER A 296 -13.20 16.31 16.84
C SER A 296 -13.61 16.81 15.46
N ARG A 297 -13.70 18.13 15.31
CA ARG A 297 -14.02 18.83 14.06
C ARG A 297 -12.81 19.47 13.39
N ARG A 298 -11.69 19.56 14.10
CA ARG A 298 -10.50 20.29 13.63
C ARG A 298 -9.23 19.55 13.97
N TRP A 299 -8.32 19.47 13.00
CA TRP A 299 -7.02 18.81 13.16
C TRP A 299 -6.09 19.55 14.12
N THR A 300 -6.18 20.89 14.15
CA THR A 300 -5.40 21.74 15.06
C THR A 300 -6.32 22.72 15.78
N ILE A 301 -6.10 22.91 17.09
CA ILE A 301 -6.91 23.84 17.90
C ILE A 301 -6.29 25.23 18.02
N GLN A 302 -4.98 25.36 17.80
CA GLN A 302 -4.20 26.59 18.02
C GLN A 302 -4.85 27.86 17.44
N PRO A 303 -5.28 27.89 16.16
CA PRO A 303 -5.78 29.12 15.54
C PRO A 303 -7.01 29.71 16.24
N GLU A 304 -7.79 28.87 16.92
CA GLU A 304 -9.05 29.27 17.56
C GLU A 304 -8.91 29.52 19.06
N ILE A 305 -7.83 29.05 19.69
CA ILE A 305 -7.58 29.27 21.12
C ILE A 305 -6.64 30.45 21.39
N ASP A 306 -5.77 30.82 20.46
CA ASP A 306 -4.77 31.89 20.65
C ASP A 306 -5.38 33.20 21.15
N ALA A 307 -6.40 33.70 20.47
CA ALA A 307 -7.04 34.96 20.85
C ALA A 307 -7.80 34.85 22.18
N PRO A 308 -8.65 33.83 22.41
CA PRO A 308 -9.29 33.63 23.71
C PRO A 308 -8.33 33.56 24.91
N VAL A 309 -7.24 32.81 24.81
CA VAL A 309 -6.32 32.63 25.95
C VAL A 309 -5.43 33.84 26.18
N ARG A 310 -5.08 34.59 25.12
CA ARG A 310 -4.40 35.89 25.26
C ARG A 310 -5.31 37.00 25.81
N ALA A 311 -6.63 36.81 25.75
CA ALA A 311 -7.61 37.73 26.31
C ALA A 311 -7.89 37.48 27.81
N PHE A 312 -7.21 36.51 28.44
CA PHE A 312 -7.32 36.31 29.88
C PHE A 312 -6.94 37.56 30.66
N LYS A 313 -7.53 37.71 31.84
CA LYS A 313 -7.37 38.92 32.64
C LYS A 313 -5.94 39.05 33.13
N LYS A 314 -5.24 40.08 32.63
CA LYS A 314 -3.92 40.53 33.06
C LYS A 314 -3.76 40.55 34.58
N ARG A 315 -2.63 40.02 35.08
CA ARG A 315 -2.31 39.91 36.52
C ARG A 315 -1.04 40.65 36.90
N LEU A 316 -0.06 40.76 36.01
CA LEU A 316 1.14 41.53 36.28
C LEU A 316 0.87 43.02 36.07
N LYS A 317 1.54 43.87 36.85
CA LYS A 317 1.39 45.33 36.78
C LYS A 317 2.33 45.98 35.75
N CYS A 318 3.36 45.26 35.29
CA CYS A 318 4.31 45.73 34.30
C CYS A 318 3.80 45.57 32.86
N GLU A 319 4.34 46.33 31.93
CA GLU A 319 4.00 46.21 30.50
C GLU A 319 4.68 44.99 29.87
N THR A 320 3.91 44.26 29.06
CA THR A 320 4.40 43.16 28.23
C THR A 320 4.54 43.68 26.80
N SER A 321 5.75 43.68 26.26
CA SER A 321 6.04 44.21 24.92
C SER A 321 5.65 43.28 23.77
N ALA A 322 5.32 42.02 24.06
CA ALA A 322 4.94 40.99 23.10
C ALA A 322 3.60 40.33 23.48
N PRO A 323 2.90 39.70 22.52
CA PRO A 323 1.77 38.82 22.81
C PRO A 323 2.21 37.71 23.77
N TRP A 324 1.33 37.30 24.68
CA TRP A 324 1.63 36.21 25.60
C TRP A 324 1.89 34.91 24.84
N ASP A 325 2.89 34.16 25.30
CA ASP A 325 3.21 32.85 24.79
C ASP A 325 2.02 31.91 25.03
N VAL A 326 1.74 31.02 24.08
CA VAL A 326 0.66 30.02 24.19
C VAL A 326 1.26 28.64 23.99
N HIS A 327 1.01 27.76 24.95
CA HIS A 327 1.43 26.37 24.96
C HIS A 327 0.19 25.48 24.98
N VAL A 328 0.25 24.40 24.22
CA VAL A 328 -0.83 23.42 24.09
C VAL A 328 -0.23 22.03 24.24
N THR A 329 -0.95 21.12 24.87
CA THR A 329 -0.57 19.71 24.90
C THR A 329 -0.43 19.16 23.48
N ARG A 330 0.59 18.31 23.24
CA ARG A 330 0.88 17.80 21.88
C ARG A 330 -0.23 16.91 21.31
N SER A 331 -0.98 16.27 22.19
CA SER A 331 -2.14 15.42 21.90
C SER A 331 -3.25 15.71 22.92
N PRO A 332 -4.47 15.20 22.68
CA PRO A 332 -5.48 15.13 23.74
C PRO A 332 -4.93 14.43 24.99
N VAL A 333 -5.32 14.94 26.15
CA VAL A 333 -5.03 14.36 27.46
C VAL A 333 -6.20 13.51 27.95
N ALA A 334 -5.93 12.56 28.85
CA ALA A 334 -6.98 11.67 29.35
C ALA A 334 -7.91 12.37 30.35
N ASN A 335 -7.40 13.33 31.12
CA ASN A 335 -8.12 13.94 32.23
C ASN A 335 -7.51 15.28 32.66
N VAL A 336 -8.18 15.97 33.58
CA VAL A 336 -7.78 17.27 34.12
C VAL A 336 -6.47 17.25 34.91
N ALA A 337 -6.05 16.11 35.47
CA ALA A 337 -4.77 16.02 36.18
C ALA A 337 -3.58 16.12 35.21
N GLU A 338 -3.71 15.58 34.00
CA GLU A 338 -2.72 15.77 32.93
C GLU A 338 -2.69 17.23 32.43
N VAL A 339 -3.81 17.96 32.48
CA VAL A 339 -3.82 19.42 32.22
C VAL A 339 -3.01 20.16 33.28
N ALA A 340 -3.20 19.83 34.56
CA ALA A 340 -2.43 20.41 35.66
C ALA A 340 -0.93 20.13 35.51
N ALA A 341 -0.55 18.88 35.20
CA ALA A 341 0.84 18.50 34.95
C ALA A 341 1.47 19.28 33.78
N HIS A 342 0.70 19.55 32.71
CA HIS A 342 1.16 20.43 31.62
C HIS A 342 1.43 21.86 32.13
N GLY A 343 0.54 22.42 32.95
CA GLY A 343 0.76 23.74 33.55
C GLY A 343 2.00 23.80 34.44
N GLU A 344 2.27 22.75 35.22
CA GLU A 344 3.50 22.62 36.03
C GLU A 344 4.76 22.54 35.16
N GLU A 345 4.71 21.81 34.05
CA GLU A 345 5.81 21.75 33.08
C GLU A 345 6.12 23.13 32.51
N ILE A 346 5.10 23.87 32.07
CA ILE A 346 5.26 25.24 31.58
C ILE A 346 5.79 26.15 32.69
N ALA A 347 5.28 26.03 33.92
CA ALA A 347 5.77 26.83 35.03
C ALA A 347 7.26 26.60 35.31
N ARG A 348 7.71 25.34 35.25
CA ARG A 348 9.14 24.99 35.40
C ARG A 348 10.00 25.63 34.30
N ILE A 349 9.56 25.62 33.04
CA ILE A 349 10.29 26.25 31.93
C ILE A 349 10.56 27.74 32.19
N TYR A 350 9.61 28.47 32.78
CA TYR A 350 9.80 29.89 33.12
C TYR A 350 10.56 30.08 34.43
N SER A 351 10.41 29.18 35.40
CA SER A 351 11.19 29.19 36.64
C SER A 351 12.69 29.00 36.37
N ASP A 352 13.05 28.10 35.45
CA ASP A 352 14.44 27.85 35.03
C ASP A 352 15.08 29.08 34.34
N ARG A 353 14.27 30.07 33.94
CA ARG A 353 14.71 31.38 33.43
C ARG A 353 14.86 32.43 34.53
N ASN A 354 14.91 32.02 35.80
CA ASN A 354 14.97 32.88 36.99
C ASN A 354 13.75 33.80 37.17
N LEU A 355 12.56 33.34 36.76
CA LEU A 355 11.31 34.08 36.98
C LEU A 355 10.57 33.53 38.19
N VAL A 356 9.90 34.41 38.94
CA VAL A 356 8.95 34.02 39.99
C VAL A 356 7.63 33.65 39.31
N VAL A 357 7.31 32.35 39.27
CA VAL A 357 6.16 31.84 38.53
C VAL A 357 4.95 31.57 39.43
N ARG A 358 3.76 31.93 38.96
CA ARG A 358 2.47 31.54 39.56
C ARG A 358 1.60 30.85 38.51
N VAL A 359 0.97 29.74 38.88
CA VAL A 359 -0.04 29.07 38.04
C VAL A 359 -1.42 29.58 38.44
N ARG A 360 -2.24 29.92 37.44
CA ARG A 360 -3.60 30.41 37.59
C ARG A 360 -4.53 29.57 36.73
N GLU A 361 -5.46 28.87 37.36
CA GLU A 361 -6.52 28.19 36.63
C GLU A 361 -7.56 29.21 36.13
N GLU A 362 -7.84 29.14 34.85
CA GLU A 362 -8.87 29.92 34.17
C GLU A 362 -10.07 29.04 33.82
N LYS A 363 -11.19 29.68 33.45
CA LYS A 363 -12.40 28.94 33.06
C LYS A 363 -12.12 28.06 31.84
N PRO A 364 -12.68 26.83 31.79
CA PRO A 364 -12.59 25.98 30.62
C PRO A 364 -13.13 26.66 29.36
N LEU A 365 -12.54 26.34 28.22
CA LEU A 365 -13.01 26.77 26.91
C LEU A 365 -13.70 25.59 26.20
N GLU A 366 -14.83 25.89 25.58
CA GLU A 366 -15.55 24.92 24.76
C GLU A 366 -15.48 25.37 23.30
N LEU A 367 -14.92 24.51 22.45
CA LEU A 367 -14.82 24.74 21.03
C LEU A 367 -16.09 24.24 20.34
N GLN A 368 -16.61 25.02 19.39
CA GLN A 368 -17.83 24.69 18.61
C GLN A 368 -17.51 23.93 17.33
#